data_AF-A0A956MJ66-F1
#
_entry.id   AF-A0A956MJ66-F1
#
_cell.length_a   1.000
_cell.length_b   1.000
_cell.length_c   1.000
_cell.angle_alpha   90.00
_cell.angle_beta   90.00
_cell.angle_gamma   90.00
#
_symmetry.space_group_name_H-M   'P 1'
#
loop_
_entity.id
_entity.type
_entity.pdbx_description
1 polymer ?
#
loop_
_entity_poly.entity_id
_entity_poly.type
_entity_poly.pdbx_seq_one_letter_code
_entity_poly.pdbx_strand_id
1 'polypeptide(L)'
;MALENALVGRPIRLEPPFEGSGADMLRRNPDGVRVVLAEGGDARIVPGPSAAGWLEILEDLRRRGAPVFLETEDGEPVVIRLLLPLPVTVSGLTDRGDQMDVQLHPSHARFRLRRANPDFGELVDALRDAEMRGSRLLVTATDDHEIIDVRVDTGGAGGGGSELWGAAEEPLRFEPDRWLDAFLEALRRLLRWLLCWFRCVSPRRAQELFDLAAARSCDPLAVPVPCIPFLYPDDGCWGRAHEMCRLFLQHGVRPRKVWIYGGLHVETRNNPSCFVNWYWHVAPIVCVRGRLFRTRQMVIDPALFDAPVTEATWKSVQGDPGAVLERSDAEIFWRSQGGTSTQTDPTYQQAESVLATYRLFLKNRALSFGPPPYAGCP
;
A
#
# COMPACT_ATOMS: atom_id res chain seq x y z
N MET A 1 -21.73 -13.83 14.53
CA MET A 1 -21.64 -13.15 15.85
C MET A 1 -20.16 -12.87 16.06
N ALA A 2 -19.71 -11.62 16.27
CA ALA A 2 -18.28 -11.35 16.46
C ALA A 2 -17.68 -12.31 17.52
N LEU A 3 -16.44 -12.78 17.32
CA LEU A 3 -15.64 -13.46 18.35
C LEU A 3 -16.00 -12.85 19.72
N GLU A 4 -16.55 -13.65 20.65
CA GLU A 4 -17.15 -13.12 21.89
C GLU A 4 -16.19 -12.22 22.69
N ASN A 5 -14.88 -12.37 22.44
CA ASN A 5 -13.79 -11.64 23.07
C ASN A 5 -13.09 -10.65 22.12
N ALA A 6 -13.77 -10.14 21.08
CA ALA A 6 -13.22 -9.17 20.12
C ALA A 6 -13.90 -7.80 20.19
N LEU A 7 -13.10 -6.78 20.50
CA LEU A 7 -13.50 -5.38 20.46
C LEU A 7 -12.96 -4.73 19.17
N VAL A 8 -13.82 -4.05 18.42
CA VAL A 8 -13.41 -3.29 17.23
C VAL A 8 -13.93 -1.88 17.32
N GLY A 9 -13.02 -0.92 17.24
CA GLY A 9 -13.38 0.48 17.35
C GLY A 9 -12.18 1.41 17.30
N ARG A 10 -12.43 2.71 17.35
CA ARG A 10 -11.43 3.76 17.37
C ARG A 10 -11.00 4.02 18.80
N PRO A 11 -9.70 3.90 19.13
CA PRO A 11 -9.24 4.29 20.45
C PRO A 11 -9.44 5.80 20.59
N ILE A 12 -10.15 6.20 21.65
CA ILE A 12 -10.39 7.62 21.96
C ILE A 12 -9.56 8.08 23.15
N ARG A 13 -9.18 7.15 24.03
CA ARG A 13 -8.46 7.47 25.25
C ARG A 13 -7.63 6.28 25.72
N LEU A 14 -6.42 6.60 26.17
CA LEU A 14 -5.57 5.72 26.97
C LEU A 14 -5.62 6.23 28.41
N GLU A 15 -5.78 5.32 29.37
CA GLU A 15 -5.83 5.64 30.80
C GLU A 15 -4.71 4.88 31.54
N PRO A 16 -3.68 5.59 32.06
CA PRO A 16 -3.47 7.05 31.96
C PRO A 16 -3.16 7.52 30.53
N PRO A 17 -3.26 8.84 30.25
CA PRO A 17 -2.89 9.40 28.94
C PRO A 17 -1.46 9.03 28.54
N PHE A 18 -1.25 8.81 27.25
CA PHE A 18 0.06 8.41 26.74
C PHE A 18 1.08 9.55 26.85
N GLU A 19 2.19 9.27 27.52
CA GLU A 19 3.30 10.20 27.71
C GLU A 19 4.65 9.51 27.54
N GLY A 20 5.57 10.12 26.78
CA GLY A 20 6.91 9.59 26.57
C GLY A 20 6.91 8.40 25.60
N SER A 21 7.53 7.28 26.01
CA SER A 21 7.54 6.03 25.24
C SER A 21 6.56 4.99 25.80
N GLY A 22 6.21 3.97 25.01
CA GLY A 22 5.40 2.85 25.50
C GLY A 22 6.08 2.11 26.66
N ALA A 23 7.42 2.03 26.65
CA ALA A 23 8.21 1.46 27.73
C ALA A 23 8.14 2.30 29.02
N ASP A 24 8.21 3.63 28.91
CA ASP A 24 8.03 4.54 30.06
C ASP A 24 6.63 4.43 30.66
N MET A 25 5.62 4.30 29.80
CA MET A 25 4.23 4.09 30.21
C MET A 25 4.08 2.81 31.04
N LEU A 26 4.61 1.68 30.54
CA LEU A 26 4.52 0.41 31.26
C LEU A 26 5.32 0.39 32.57
N ARG A 27 6.50 1.04 32.61
CA ARG A 27 7.28 1.17 33.86
C ARG A 27 6.51 1.92 34.95
N ARG A 28 5.72 2.92 34.57
CA ARG A 28 4.92 3.73 35.51
C ARG A 28 3.59 3.07 35.89
N ASN A 29 3.09 2.13 35.07
CA ASN A 29 1.78 1.49 35.23
C ASN A 29 1.93 -0.04 35.19
N PRO A 30 2.41 -0.66 36.29
CA PRO A 30 2.67 -2.11 36.33
C PRO A 30 1.39 -2.95 36.18
N ASP A 31 0.24 -2.39 36.57
CA ASP A 31 -1.07 -3.06 36.43
C ASP A 31 -1.64 -2.97 35.00
N GLY A 32 -0.94 -2.29 34.08
CA GLY A 32 -1.33 -2.09 32.69
C GLY A 32 -1.99 -0.74 32.42
N VAL A 33 -2.28 -0.50 31.13
CA VAL A 33 -2.90 0.73 30.62
C VAL A 33 -4.23 0.39 29.97
N ARG A 34 -5.30 1.08 30.36
CA ARG A 34 -6.64 0.85 29.81
C ARG A 34 -6.83 1.63 28.50
N VAL A 35 -7.51 1.01 27.55
CA VAL A 35 -7.81 1.50 26.21
C VAL A 35 -9.33 1.61 26.09
N VAL A 36 -9.83 2.81 25.82
CA VAL A 36 -11.28 3.06 25.67
C VAL A 36 -11.60 3.32 24.19
N LEU A 37 -12.60 2.61 23.66
CA LEU A 37 -13.03 2.71 22.25
C LEU A 37 -14.28 3.59 22.09
N ALA A 38 -14.40 4.30 20.96
CA ALA A 38 -15.56 5.16 20.66
C ALA A 38 -16.86 4.36 20.51
N GLU A 39 -16.76 3.19 19.89
CA GLU A 39 -17.86 2.27 19.56
C GLU A 39 -18.32 1.45 20.78
N GLY A 40 -17.75 1.73 21.96
CA GLY A 40 -18.03 1.05 23.21
C GLY A 40 -17.04 -0.06 23.52
N GLY A 41 -16.94 -0.39 24.81
CA GLY A 41 -15.97 -1.35 25.33
C GLY A 41 -14.62 -0.73 25.70
N ASP A 42 -13.90 -1.46 26.54
CA ASP A 42 -12.54 -1.15 26.92
C ASP A 42 -11.75 -2.43 27.16
N ALA A 43 -10.44 -2.32 26.96
CA ALA A 43 -9.51 -3.39 27.25
C ALA A 43 -8.25 -2.84 27.90
N ARG A 44 -7.35 -3.71 28.30
CA ARG A 44 -6.14 -3.39 29.07
C ARG A 44 -4.93 -4.02 28.41
N ILE A 45 -3.93 -3.18 28.15
CA ILE A 45 -2.59 -3.64 27.76
C ILE A 45 -1.78 -3.85 29.04
N VAL A 46 -1.47 -5.11 29.34
CA VAL A 46 -0.60 -5.47 30.47
C VAL A 46 0.86 -5.56 30.03
N PRO A 47 1.85 -5.38 30.93
CA PRO A 47 3.26 -5.50 30.57
C PRO A 47 3.59 -6.87 29.94
N GLY A 48 4.25 -6.83 28.79
CA GLY A 48 4.64 -8.00 28.02
C GLY A 48 5.51 -7.61 26.82
N PRO A 49 5.99 -8.58 26.02
CA PRO A 49 6.95 -8.32 24.94
C PRO A 49 6.46 -7.28 23.91
N SER A 50 5.18 -7.32 23.56
CA SER A 50 4.59 -6.44 22.53
C SER A 50 3.93 -5.18 23.10
N ALA A 51 3.75 -5.12 24.42
CA ALA A 51 2.90 -4.13 25.08
C ALA A 51 3.34 -2.69 24.82
N ALA A 52 4.65 -2.40 24.88
CA ALA A 52 5.17 -1.05 24.66
C ALA A 52 4.87 -0.58 23.23
N GLY A 53 5.10 -1.45 22.25
CA GLY A 53 4.83 -1.16 20.84
C GLY A 53 3.33 -1.03 20.54
N TRP A 54 2.48 -1.83 21.18
CA TRP A 54 1.03 -1.70 21.05
C TRP A 54 0.50 -0.38 21.60
N LEU A 55 1.03 0.12 22.72
CA LEU A 55 0.64 1.44 23.23
C LEU A 55 0.99 2.57 22.26
N GLU A 56 2.15 2.48 21.61
CA GLU A 56 2.58 3.44 20.59
C GLU A 56 1.70 3.37 19.33
N ILE A 57 1.30 2.16 18.91
CA ILE A 57 0.35 1.95 17.81
C ILE A 57 -1.01 2.55 18.18
N LEU A 58 -1.54 2.23 19.35
CA LEU A 58 -2.85 2.71 19.83
C LEU A 58 -2.91 4.23 19.93
N GLU A 59 -1.83 4.86 20.40
CA GLU A 59 -1.73 6.32 20.43
C GLU A 59 -1.70 6.92 19.02
N ASP A 60 -1.01 6.29 18.05
CA ASP A 60 -1.03 6.74 16.67
C ASP A 60 -2.43 6.62 16.04
N LEU A 61 -3.09 5.48 16.24
CA LEU A 61 -4.46 5.25 15.79
C LEU A 61 -5.42 6.27 16.41
N ARG A 62 -5.27 6.57 17.71
CA ARG A 62 -6.08 7.56 18.42
C ARG A 62 -5.94 8.94 17.81
N ARG A 63 -4.70 9.40 17.55
CA ARG A 63 -4.45 10.70 16.92
C ARG A 63 -5.02 10.80 15.52
N ARG A 64 -5.06 9.69 14.79
CA ARG A 64 -5.58 9.60 13.41
C ARG A 64 -7.08 9.30 13.33
N GLY A 65 -7.73 8.96 14.44
CA GLY A 65 -9.12 8.47 14.44
C GLY A 65 -9.29 7.16 13.67
N ALA A 66 -8.25 6.32 13.62
CA ALA A 66 -8.22 5.05 12.90
C ALA A 66 -8.69 3.89 13.80
N PRO A 67 -9.35 2.86 13.23
CA PRO A 67 -9.86 1.74 14.02
C PRO A 67 -8.75 0.79 14.47
N VAL A 68 -9.05 0.02 15.52
CA VAL A 68 -8.26 -1.10 16.03
C VAL A 68 -9.17 -2.29 16.29
N PHE A 69 -8.64 -3.49 16.09
CA PHE A 69 -9.24 -4.74 16.54
C PHE A 69 -8.42 -5.25 17.72
N LEU A 70 -9.08 -5.50 18.85
CA LEU A 70 -8.48 -6.03 20.07
C LEU A 70 -9.16 -7.34 20.41
N GLU A 71 -8.38 -8.41 20.47
CA GLU A 71 -8.81 -9.67 21.05
C GLU A 71 -8.40 -9.70 22.52
N THR A 72 -9.33 -10.06 23.38
CA THR A 72 -9.11 -10.17 24.82
C THR A 72 -9.08 -11.62 25.27
N GLU A 73 -8.49 -11.86 26.44
CA GLU A 73 -8.57 -13.14 27.13
C GLU A 73 -10.02 -13.44 27.55
N ASP A 74 -10.38 -14.72 27.62
CA ASP A 74 -11.74 -15.16 27.95
C ASP A 74 -12.14 -14.68 29.35
N GLY A 75 -13.16 -13.81 29.43
CA GLY A 75 -13.68 -13.28 30.69
C GLY A 75 -12.85 -12.18 31.34
N GLU A 76 -11.72 -11.78 30.74
CA GLU A 76 -10.84 -10.73 31.24
C GLU A 76 -10.60 -9.65 30.17
N PRO A 77 -10.63 -8.36 30.50
CA PRO A 77 -10.42 -7.30 29.52
C PRO A 77 -8.93 -7.14 29.15
N VAL A 78 -8.14 -8.21 29.15
CA VAL A 78 -6.69 -8.20 28.88
C VAL A 78 -6.46 -8.48 27.41
N VAL A 79 -5.80 -7.57 26.69
CA VAL A 79 -5.53 -7.73 25.25
C VAL A 79 -4.45 -8.79 25.01
N ILE A 80 -4.79 -9.79 24.22
CA ILE A 80 -3.89 -10.86 23.77
C ILE A 80 -3.50 -10.73 22.30
N ARG A 81 -4.29 -10.03 21.49
CA ARG A 81 -3.96 -9.74 20.08
C ARG A 81 -4.46 -8.37 19.67
N LEU A 82 -3.62 -7.64 18.93
CA LEU A 82 -3.97 -6.38 18.28
C LEU A 82 -3.86 -6.56 16.78
N LEU A 83 -4.92 -6.21 16.05
CA LEU A 83 -4.96 -6.16 14.59
C LEU A 83 -5.45 -4.79 14.12
N LEU A 84 -5.17 -4.47 12.86
CA LEU A 84 -5.45 -3.18 12.26
C LEU A 84 -6.51 -3.37 11.16
N PRO A 85 -7.79 -3.00 11.42
CA PRO A 85 -8.81 -3.06 10.39
C PRO A 85 -8.52 -2.08 9.25
N LEU A 86 -8.71 -2.53 8.01
CA LEU A 86 -8.55 -1.71 6.81
C LEU A 86 -9.89 -1.08 6.41
N PRO A 87 -9.98 0.26 6.29
CA PRO A 87 -11.15 0.91 5.73
C PRO A 87 -11.13 0.79 4.18
N VAL A 88 -12.04 0.00 3.62
CA VAL A 88 -12.04 -0.40 2.20
C VAL A 88 -13.45 -0.46 1.61
N THR A 89 -13.56 -0.58 0.29
CA THR A 89 -14.78 -1.01 -0.38
C THR A 89 -14.55 -2.37 -1.05
N VAL A 90 -15.61 -3.18 -1.18
CA VAL A 90 -15.54 -4.46 -1.90
C VAL A 90 -15.68 -4.19 -3.39
N SER A 91 -14.73 -4.68 -4.18
CA SER A 91 -14.73 -4.52 -5.63
C SER A 91 -14.95 -5.81 -6.40
N GLY A 92 -14.98 -6.95 -5.72
CA GLY A 92 -15.21 -8.25 -6.34
C GLY A 92 -15.23 -9.38 -5.32
N LEU A 93 -16.15 -10.33 -5.52
CA LEU A 93 -16.21 -11.58 -4.78
C LEU A 93 -16.14 -12.77 -5.74
N THR A 94 -15.35 -13.80 -5.40
CA THR A 94 -15.24 -15.02 -6.23
C THR A 94 -15.20 -16.26 -5.37
N ASP A 95 -16.19 -17.13 -5.51
CA ASP A 95 -16.27 -18.40 -4.80
C ASP A 95 -15.29 -19.42 -5.40
N ARG A 96 -14.47 -20.03 -4.56
CA ARG A 96 -13.47 -21.06 -4.94
C ARG A 96 -13.81 -22.46 -4.41
N GLY A 97 -14.96 -22.62 -3.77
CA GLY A 97 -15.40 -23.90 -3.23
C GLY A 97 -15.07 -24.09 -1.76
N ASP A 98 -13.83 -23.93 -1.32
CA ASP A 98 -13.41 -24.02 0.09
C ASP A 98 -13.19 -22.63 0.76
N GLN A 99 -13.07 -21.59 -0.06
CA GLN A 99 -12.93 -20.21 0.35
C GLN A 99 -13.64 -19.25 -0.61
N MET A 100 -13.82 -18.01 -0.16
CA MET A 100 -14.22 -16.87 -0.97
C MET A 100 -13.01 -15.96 -1.17
N ASP A 101 -12.60 -15.72 -2.42
CA ASP A 101 -11.63 -14.67 -2.74
C ASP A 101 -12.34 -13.32 -2.68
N VAL A 102 -11.73 -12.35 -1.99
CA VAL A 102 -12.29 -11.01 -1.76
C VAL A 102 -11.34 -9.95 -2.31
N GLN A 103 -11.82 -9.15 -3.26
CA GLN A 103 -11.09 -8.01 -3.81
C GLN A 103 -11.54 -6.74 -3.10
N LEU A 104 -10.58 -6.00 -2.56
CA LEU A 104 -10.82 -4.78 -1.81
C LEU A 104 -10.16 -3.60 -2.53
N HIS A 105 -10.87 -2.48 -2.66
CA HIS A 105 -10.31 -1.24 -3.18
C HIS A 105 -9.88 -0.31 -2.03
N PRO A 106 -8.69 0.33 -2.10
CA PRO A 106 -7.70 0.29 -3.17
C PRO A 106 -6.59 -0.76 -2.95
N SER A 107 -6.81 -1.79 -2.15
CA SER A 107 -5.80 -2.83 -1.88
C SER A 107 -5.35 -3.57 -3.15
N HIS A 108 -4.08 -3.97 -3.16
CA HIS A 108 -3.58 -4.92 -4.16
C HIS A 108 -3.49 -6.36 -3.64
N ALA A 109 -3.52 -6.55 -2.32
CA ALA A 109 -3.51 -7.86 -1.66
C ALA A 109 -4.73 -8.70 -2.05
N ARG A 110 -4.53 -10.03 -2.10
CA ARG A 110 -5.61 -11.00 -2.28
C ARG A 110 -6.10 -11.48 -0.93
N PHE A 111 -7.29 -11.04 -0.53
CA PHE A 111 -7.93 -11.50 0.70
C PHE A 111 -8.76 -12.75 0.46
N ARG A 112 -8.86 -13.59 1.49
CA ARG A 112 -9.66 -14.80 1.47
C ARG A 112 -10.52 -14.89 2.72
N LEU A 113 -11.73 -15.41 2.58
CA LEU A 113 -12.57 -15.79 3.68
C LEU A 113 -12.80 -17.30 3.58
N ARG A 114 -12.27 -18.08 4.52
CA ARG A 114 -12.34 -19.54 4.50
C ARG A 114 -13.71 -20.03 4.98
N ARG A 115 -14.26 -21.07 4.35
CA ARG A 115 -15.53 -21.68 4.80
C ARG A 115 -15.46 -22.32 6.18
N ALA A 116 -14.26 -22.63 6.66
CA ALA A 116 -14.05 -23.13 8.01
C ALA A 116 -14.24 -22.05 9.09
N ASN A 117 -14.29 -20.76 8.70
CA ASN A 117 -14.59 -19.68 9.64
C ASN A 117 -16.04 -19.86 10.16
N PRO A 118 -16.26 -19.89 11.49
CA PRO A 118 -17.60 -20.12 12.06
C PRO A 118 -18.62 -19.06 11.64
N ASP A 119 -18.16 -17.83 11.36
CA ASP A 119 -18.99 -16.70 10.91
C ASP A 119 -19.03 -16.56 9.39
N PHE A 120 -18.57 -17.56 8.62
CA PHE A 120 -18.45 -17.47 7.17
C PHE A 120 -19.72 -16.96 6.48
N GLY A 121 -20.89 -17.48 6.86
CA GLY A 121 -22.17 -17.08 6.26
C GLY A 121 -22.47 -15.59 6.46
N GLU A 122 -22.36 -15.11 7.69
CA GLU A 122 -22.63 -13.71 8.04
C GLU A 122 -21.61 -12.76 7.38
N LEU A 123 -20.32 -13.11 7.38
CA LEU A 123 -19.27 -12.31 6.78
C LEU A 123 -19.43 -12.23 5.25
N VAL A 124 -19.80 -13.32 4.59
CA VAL A 124 -20.10 -13.31 3.14
C VAL A 124 -21.29 -12.42 2.85
N ASP A 125 -22.35 -12.48 3.65
CA ASP A 125 -23.54 -11.66 3.43
C ASP A 125 -23.23 -10.16 3.62
N ALA A 126 -22.43 -9.81 4.62
CA ALA A 126 -21.96 -8.44 4.82
C ALA A 126 -21.10 -7.93 3.65
N LEU A 127 -20.19 -8.76 3.14
CA LEU A 127 -19.36 -8.43 1.98
C LEU A 127 -20.19 -8.24 0.70
N ARG A 128 -21.17 -9.11 0.46
CA ARG A 128 -22.09 -9.00 -0.69
C ARG A 128 -22.96 -7.76 -0.61
N ASP A 129 -23.51 -7.47 0.57
CA ASP A 129 -24.32 -6.27 0.77
C ASP A 129 -23.48 -4.99 0.52
N ALA A 130 -22.24 -4.97 1.00
CA ALA A 130 -21.33 -3.85 0.77
C ALA A 130 -20.92 -3.71 -0.70
N GLU A 131 -20.66 -4.81 -1.42
CA GLU A 131 -20.38 -4.82 -2.86
C GLU A 131 -21.56 -4.24 -3.65
N MET A 132 -22.79 -4.71 -3.36
CA MET A 132 -24.00 -4.21 -4.03
C MET A 132 -24.26 -2.73 -3.77
N ARG A 133 -23.98 -2.25 -2.55
CA ARG A 133 -24.26 -0.86 -2.14
C ARG A 133 -23.09 0.09 -2.35
N GLY A 134 -21.90 -0.41 -2.70
CA GLY A 134 -20.66 0.37 -2.68
C GLY A 134 -20.31 0.93 -1.30
N SER A 135 -20.71 0.25 -0.23
CA SER A 135 -20.51 0.72 1.14
C SER A 135 -19.06 0.51 1.61
N ARG A 136 -18.59 1.41 2.49
CA ARG A 136 -17.27 1.28 3.13
C ARG A 136 -17.36 0.32 4.31
N LEU A 137 -16.38 -0.56 4.38
CA LEU A 137 -16.22 -1.56 5.43
C LEU A 137 -14.89 -1.35 6.16
N LEU A 138 -14.87 -1.75 7.42
CA LEU A 138 -13.67 -2.10 8.16
C LEU A 138 -13.47 -3.59 8.02
N VAL A 139 -12.39 -4.00 7.34
CA VAL A 139 -12.03 -5.41 7.18
C VAL A 139 -10.81 -5.72 8.04
N THR A 140 -10.96 -6.66 8.97
CA THR A 140 -9.85 -7.18 9.77
C THR A 140 -9.40 -8.50 9.17
N ALA A 141 -8.09 -8.61 8.94
CA ALA A 141 -7.47 -9.83 8.44
C ALA A 141 -6.19 -10.16 9.21
N THR A 142 -5.82 -11.44 9.15
CA THR A 142 -4.52 -11.96 9.61
C THR A 142 -3.41 -11.64 8.61
N ASP A 143 -2.14 -11.92 8.98
CA ASP A 143 -0.97 -11.69 8.12
C ASP A 143 -0.93 -12.57 6.85
N ASP A 144 -1.71 -13.64 6.78
CA ASP A 144 -1.92 -14.45 5.58
C ASP A 144 -3.17 -14.03 4.78
N HIS A 145 -3.68 -12.82 5.04
CA HIS A 145 -4.85 -12.20 4.42
C HIS A 145 -6.15 -13.01 4.55
N GLU A 146 -6.29 -13.80 5.62
CA GLU A 146 -7.58 -14.40 5.99
C GLU A 146 -8.45 -13.36 6.70
N ILE A 147 -9.62 -13.07 6.15
CA ILE A 147 -10.62 -12.17 6.75
C ILE A 147 -11.24 -12.88 7.95
N ILE A 148 -11.22 -12.20 9.09
CA ILE A 148 -11.77 -12.72 10.34
C ILE A 148 -12.89 -11.84 10.92
N ASP A 149 -13.00 -10.58 10.51
CA ASP A 149 -14.08 -9.67 10.95
C ASP A 149 -14.33 -8.61 9.86
N VAL A 150 -15.60 -8.27 9.67
CA VAL A 150 -16.08 -7.26 8.72
C VAL A 150 -17.15 -6.41 9.40
N ARG A 151 -16.96 -5.10 9.41
CA ARG A 151 -17.94 -4.16 10.00
C ARG A 151 -18.20 -2.99 9.07
N VAL A 152 -19.39 -2.39 9.18
CA VAL A 152 -19.70 -1.16 8.44
C VAL A 152 -18.88 -0.01 9.03
N ASP A 153 -18.20 0.75 8.18
CA ASP A 153 -17.47 1.92 8.61
C ASP A 153 -18.42 3.12 8.77
N THR A 154 -18.78 3.45 10.01
CA THR A 154 -19.69 4.57 10.35
C THR A 154 -18.94 5.91 10.52
N GLY A 155 -17.61 5.91 10.45
CA GLY A 155 -16.79 7.09 10.72
C GLY A 155 -16.40 7.87 9.46
N GLY A 156 -17.27 8.78 9.02
CA GLY A 156 -16.88 9.94 8.21
C GLY A 156 -17.66 10.17 6.92
N ALA A 157 -18.37 11.30 6.89
CA ALA A 157 -18.98 11.92 5.72
C ALA A 157 -17.94 12.56 4.78
N GLY A 158 -18.20 12.50 3.47
CA GLY A 158 -17.95 13.63 2.56
C GLY A 158 -16.84 13.48 1.51
N GLY A 159 -17.25 13.63 0.25
CA GLY A 159 -16.45 14.03 -0.92
C GLY A 159 -16.65 13.08 -2.10
N GLY A 160 -17.51 13.31 -3.10
CA GLY A 160 -18.10 14.55 -3.59
C GLY A 160 -17.74 14.72 -5.08
N GLY A 161 -18.73 14.51 -5.96
CA GLY A 161 -18.92 15.19 -7.26
C GLY A 161 -17.77 15.20 -8.26
N SER A 162 -17.91 14.40 -9.32
CA SER A 162 -17.21 14.58 -10.60
C SER A 162 -18.01 15.50 -11.52
N GLU A 163 -17.61 16.76 -11.68
CA GLU A 163 -17.95 17.60 -12.83
C GLU A 163 -16.73 18.45 -13.23
N LEU A 164 -16.16 18.19 -14.41
CA LEU A 164 -15.22 19.13 -15.06
C LEU A 164 -15.44 19.16 -16.58
N TRP A 165 -16.10 20.23 -17.01
CA TRP A 165 -15.84 21.16 -18.12
C TRP A 165 -15.26 20.66 -19.46
N GLY A 166 -15.97 21.03 -20.54
CA GLY A 166 -15.61 20.79 -21.94
C GLY A 166 -14.52 21.70 -22.51
N ALA A 167 -13.91 21.22 -23.59
CA ALA A 167 -12.97 21.95 -24.43
C ALA A 167 -13.60 22.17 -25.81
N ALA A 168 -13.62 23.43 -26.26
CA ALA A 168 -13.93 23.80 -27.63
C ALA A 168 -12.68 23.62 -28.51
N GLU A 169 -12.86 22.98 -29.67
CA GLU A 169 -11.85 22.86 -30.72
C GLU A 169 -11.74 24.15 -31.55
N GLU A 170 -10.52 24.54 -31.90
CA GLU A 170 -10.26 25.52 -32.99
C GLU A 170 -9.55 24.85 -34.17
N PRO A 171 -9.81 25.31 -35.42
CA PRO A 171 -9.45 24.58 -36.62
C PRO A 171 -8.02 24.82 -37.09
N LEU A 172 -7.43 23.77 -37.66
CA LEU A 172 -6.14 23.80 -38.36
C LEU A 172 -6.24 24.60 -39.67
N ARG A 173 -5.30 25.53 -39.86
CA ARG A 173 -4.99 26.14 -41.15
C ARG A 173 -3.74 25.48 -41.74
N PHE A 174 -3.80 25.21 -43.04
CA PHE A 174 -2.75 24.61 -43.86
C PHE A 174 -2.25 25.63 -44.88
N GLU A 175 -0.93 25.69 -45.15
CA GLU A 175 -0.31 25.90 -46.49
C GLU A 175 1.25 25.88 -46.45
N PRO A 176 1.98 25.76 -47.58
CA PRO A 176 2.89 24.62 -47.83
C PRO A 176 4.40 24.95 -48.00
N ASP A 177 5.31 24.00 -47.76
CA ASP A 177 6.57 23.82 -48.55
C ASP A 177 7.33 22.50 -48.23
N ARG A 178 7.13 21.46 -49.04
CA ARG A 178 7.36 20.04 -48.66
C ARG A 178 8.82 19.51 -48.69
N TRP A 179 9.85 20.33 -48.90
CA TRP A 179 11.24 19.83 -48.93
C TRP A 179 12.12 20.39 -47.80
N LEU A 180 12.01 21.70 -47.52
CA LEU A 180 12.62 22.34 -46.35
C LEU A 180 11.96 21.86 -45.06
N ASP A 181 10.64 21.61 -45.06
CA ASP A 181 9.94 20.98 -43.93
C ASP A 181 10.41 19.56 -43.68
N ALA A 182 10.64 18.74 -44.72
CA ALA A 182 11.12 17.37 -44.54
C ALA A 182 12.55 17.32 -43.98
N PHE A 183 13.43 18.22 -44.44
CA PHE A 183 14.80 18.34 -43.92
C PHE A 183 14.82 18.93 -42.50
N LEU A 184 14.07 19.99 -42.23
CA LEU A 184 13.93 20.57 -40.90
C LEU A 184 13.20 19.62 -39.95
N GLU A 185 12.27 18.79 -40.41
CA GLU A 185 11.67 17.72 -39.63
C GLU A 185 12.66 16.61 -39.34
N ALA A 186 13.48 16.20 -40.32
CA ALA A 186 14.54 15.22 -40.10
C ALA A 186 15.59 15.74 -39.10
N LEU A 187 16.00 17.01 -39.22
CA LEU A 187 16.92 17.66 -38.30
C LEU A 187 16.28 17.90 -36.93
N ARG A 188 15.01 18.33 -36.86
CA ARG A 188 14.24 18.43 -35.61
C ARG A 188 13.98 17.06 -35.01
N ARG A 189 13.84 15.99 -35.81
CA ARG A 189 13.73 14.60 -35.34
C ARG A 189 15.06 14.13 -34.78
N LEU A 190 16.18 14.45 -35.43
CA LEU A 190 17.53 14.14 -34.95
C LEU A 190 17.86 14.93 -33.67
N LEU A 191 17.58 16.24 -33.63
CA LEU A 191 17.71 17.09 -32.44
C LEU A 191 16.77 16.64 -31.32
N ARG A 192 15.49 16.36 -31.61
CA ARG A 192 14.56 15.80 -30.62
C ARG A 192 15.01 14.43 -30.15
N TRP A 193 15.56 13.58 -31.01
CA TRP A 193 16.09 12.27 -30.65
C TRP A 193 17.33 12.40 -29.76
N LEU A 194 18.26 13.31 -30.08
CA LEU A 194 19.41 13.65 -29.23
C LEU A 194 18.96 14.23 -27.89
N LEU A 195 18.05 15.22 -27.88
CA LEU A 195 17.47 15.82 -26.68
C LEU A 195 16.73 14.78 -25.83
N CYS A 196 15.96 13.86 -26.43
CA CYS A 196 15.29 12.76 -25.74
C CYS A 196 16.29 11.76 -25.14
N TRP A 197 17.42 11.49 -25.80
CA TRP A 197 18.49 10.68 -25.23
C TRP A 197 19.13 11.36 -24.01
N PHE A 198 19.38 12.68 -24.07
CA PHE A 198 19.87 13.46 -22.93
C PHE A 198 18.86 13.60 -21.78
N ARG A 199 17.56 13.42 -22.02
CA ARG A 199 16.51 13.37 -20.98
C ARG A 199 16.54 12.11 -20.13
N CYS A 200 17.23 11.05 -20.58
CA CYS A 200 17.35 9.80 -19.84
C CYS A 200 18.59 9.82 -18.93
N VAL A 201 18.47 9.24 -17.74
CA VAL A 201 19.56 9.23 -16.75
C VAL A 201 20.66 8.23 -17.15
N SER A 202 21.86 8.39 -16.61
CA SER A 202 22.92 7.37 -16.77
C SER A 202 22.59 6.13 -15.91
N PRO A 203 23.18 4.95 -16.21
CA PRO A 203 23.03 3.78 -15.34
C PRO A 203 23.46 4.06 -13.89
N ARG A 204 24.57 4.79 -13.70
CA ARG A 204 25.01 5.23 -12.38
C ARG A 204 23.93 6.07 -11.67
N ARG A 205 23.33 7.04 -12.37
CA ARG A 205 22.28 7.86 -11.80
C ARG A 205 21.01 7.06 -11.48
N ALA A 206 20.70 6.02 -12.26
CA ALA A 206 19.60 5.11 -11.93
C ALA A 206 19.89 4.34 -10.63
N GLN A 207 21.12 3.86 -10.43
CA GLN A 207 21.53 3.25 -9.17
C GLN A 207 21.46 4.25 -8.00
N GLU A 208 21.93 5.48 -8.17
CA GLU A 208 21.82 6.52 -7.13
C GLU A 208 20.36 6.80 -6.73
N LEU A 209 19.41 6.76 -7.67
CA LEU A 209 17.98 6.89 -7.37
C LEU A 209 17.44 5.66 -6.63
N PHE A 210 17.92 4.47 -6.98
CA PHE A 210 17.58 3.25 -6.26
C PHE A 210 18.08 3.32 -4.82
N ASP A 211 19.36 3.64 -4.61
CA ASP A 211 19.98 3.75 -3.29
C ASP A 211 19.29 4.84 -2.46
N LEU A 212 18.90 5.97 -3.08
CA LEU A 212 18.12 7.03 -2.46
C LEU A 212 16.76 6.51 -1.95
N ALA A 213 16.04 5.74 -2.75
CA ALA A 213 14.76 5.15 -2.34
C ALA A 213 14.96 4.09 -1.25
N ALA A 214 15.91 3.18 -1.43
CA ALA A 214 16.22 2.11 -0.48
C ALA A 214 16.66 2.67 0.88
N ALA A 215 17.41 3.77 0.92
CA ALA A 215 17.80 4.45 2.15
C ALA A 215 16.61 5.04 2.94
N ARG A 216 15.41 5.12 2.33
CA ARG A 216 14.17 5.49 3.03
C ARG A 216 13.42 4.29 3.60
N SER A 217 13.96 3.07 3.52
CA SER A 217 13.31 1.89 4.11
C SER A 217 13.05 2.08 5.61
N CYS A 218 11.88 1.64 6.07
CA CYS A 218 11.53 1.68 7.49
C CYS A 218 12.36 0.69 8.31
N ASP A 219 12.80 1.15 9.49
CA ASP A 219 13.07 0.24 10.61
C ASP A 219 11.75 -0.41 11.05
N PRO A 220 11.65 -1.76 11.12
CA PRO A 220 10.37 -2.42 11.40
C PRO A 220 9.77 -2.14 12.78
N LEU A 221 10.56 -1.78 13.80
CA LEU A 221 10.05 -1.56 15.16
C LEU A 221 9.83 -0.07 15.45
N ALA A 222 10.69 0.79 14.93
CA ALA A 222 10.61 2.23 15.15
C ALA A 222 9.71 2.94 14.12
N VAL A 223 9.66 2.47 12.88
CA VAL A 223 8.88 3.00 11.74
C VAL A 223 8.84 4.54 11.65
N PRO A 224 10.00 5.22 11.66
CA PRO A 224 10.07 6.67 11.76
C PRO A 224 9.50 7.37 10.52
N VAL A 225 8.76 8.46 10.69
CA VAL A 225 8.36 9.30 9.56
C VAL A 225 9.58 10.07 9.03
N PRO A 226 9.83 10.17 7.71
CA PRO A 226 9.01 9.73 6.57
C PRO A 226 9.55 8.45 5.88
N CYS A 227 9.77 7.35 6.60
CA CYS A 227 10.24 6.10 6.01
C CYS A 227 9.19 5.45 5.10
N ILE A 228 9.62 4.56 4.20
CA ILE A 228 8.79 3.80 3.26
C ILE A 228 8.80 2.33 3.69
N PRO A 229 7.65 1.69 3.94
CA PRO A 229 7.58 0.33 4.47
C PRO A 229 7.80 -0.71 3.36
N PHE A 230 9.00 -0.75 2.76
CA PHE A 230 9.36 -1.76 1.75
C PHE A 230 9.39 -3.19 2.33
N LEU A 231 9.66 -3.31 3.62
CA LEU A 231 9.65 -4.58 4.37
C LEU A 231 8.23 -5.07 4.71
N TYR A 232 7.19 -4.40 4.22
CA TYR A 232 5.79 -4.84 4.30
C TYR A 232 5.22 -4.98 2.87
N PRO A 233 5.52 -6.10 2.18
CA PRO A 233 5.18 -6.26 0.77
C PRO A 233 3.69 -6.52 0.52
N ASP A 234 2.98 -6.95 1.55
CA ASP A 234 1.58 -7.39 1.54
C ASP A 234 0.63 -6.47 0.81
N ASP A 235 0.69 -5.18 1.15
CA ASP A 235 -0.20 -4.18 0.59
C ASP A 235 0.46 -2.77 0.52
N GLY A 236 -0.16 -1.78 -0.11
CA GLY A 236 0.32 -0.39 -0.13
C GLY A 236 1.32 0.00 -1.22
N CYS A 237 1.48 -0.79 -2.28
CA CYS A 237 2.45 -0.53 -3.34
C CYS A 237 2.28 0.84 -4.00
N TRP A 238 1.04 1.32 -4.17
CA TRP A 238 0.76 2.61 -4.79
C TRP A 238 1.25 3.79 -3.94
N GLY A 239 1.15 3.72 -2.62
CA GLY A 239 1.73 4.71 -1.71
C GLY A 239 3.26 4.73 -1.78
N ARG A 240 3.89 3.54 -1.76
CA ARG A 240 5.36 3.42 -1.92
C ARG A 240 5.84 3.98 -3.25
N ALA A 241 5.18 3.62 -4.35
CA ALA A 241 5.53 4.08 -5.69
C ALA A 241 5.35 5.59 -5.84
N HIS A 242 4.28 6.16 -5.28
CA HIS A 242 4.03 7.60 -5.36
C HIS A 242 5.06 8.42 -4.57
N GLU A 243 5.44 7.95 -3.38
CA GLU A 243 6.49 8.57 -2.57
C GLU A 243 7.88 8.46 -3.22
N MET A 244 8.22 7.31 -3.83
CA MET A 244 9.44 7.20 -4.63
C MET A 244 9.41 8.16 -5.82
N CYS A 245 8.28 8.30 -6.52
CA CYS A 245 8.14 9.30 -7.59
C CYS A 245 8.37 10.72 -7.07
N ARG A 246 7.84 11.07 -5.89
CA ARG A 246 8.07 12.37 -5.24
C ARG A 246 9.55 12.64 -5.02
N LEU A 247 10.26 11.65 -4.46
CA LEU A 247 11.70 11.74 -4.19
C LEU A 247 12.48 11.96 -5.49
N PHE A 248 12.15 11.26 -6.57
CA PHE A 248 12.85 11.41 -7.84
C PHE A 248 12.60 12.76 -8.51
N LEU A 249 11.36 13.28 -8.42
CA LEU A 249 11.01 14.62 -8.88
C LEU A 249 11.82 15.71 -8.15
N GLN A 250 11.95 15.59 -6.83
CA GLN A 250 12.79 16.49 -6.01
C GLN A 250 14.28 16.45 -6.40
N HIS A 251 14.72 15.33 -6.99
CA HIS A 251 16.09 15.13 -7.47
C HIS A 251 16.25 15.39 -8.97
N GLY A 252 15.30 16.12 -9.57
CA GLY A 252 15.36 16.59 -10.97
C GLY A 252 15.11 15.51 -12.02
N VAL A 253 14.59 14.34 -11.61
CA VAL A 253 14.29 13.22 -12.51
C VAL A 253 12.79 13.13 -12.71
N ARG A 254 12.34 12.90 -13.94
CA ARG A 254 10.92 12.71 -14.26
C ARG A 254 10.61 11.23 -14.38
N PRO A 255 10.14 10.56 -13.31
CA PRO A 255 9.75 9.17 -13.40
C PRO A 255 8.43 9.01 -14.15
N ARG A 256 8.12 7.76 -14.46
CA ARG A 256 6.78 7.26 -14.83
C ARG A 256 6.44 6.11 -13.87
N LYS A 257 5.30 5.45 -14.05
CA LYS A 257 4.98 4.22 -13.34
C LYS A 257 4.76 3.07 -14.31
N VAL A 258 5.16 1.87 -13.90
CA VAL A 258 4.76 0.60 -14.51
C VAL A 258 3.83 -0.13 -13.56
N TRP A 259 2.75 -0.66 -14.11
CA TRP A 259 1.71 -1.41 -13.44
C TRP A 259 1.69 -2.81 -14.03
N ILE A 260 1.48 -3.81 -13.18
CA ILE A 260 1.29 -5.19 -13.58
C ILE A 260 -0.03 -5.69 -13.00
N TYR A 261 -0.84 -6.38 -13.81
CA TYR A 261 -2.14 -6.94 -13.42
C TYR A 261 -2.16 -8.43 -13.72
N GLY A 262 -2.61 -9.25 -12.78
CA GLY A 262 -2.62 -10.71 -12.93
C GLY A 262 -2.88 -11.46 -11.63
N GLY A 263 -2.70 -12.78 -11.67
CA GLY A 263 -2.68 -13.63 -10.48
C GLY A 263 -1.28 -13.69 -9.88
N LEU A 264 -0.81 -12.57 -9.33
CA LEU A 264 0.59 -12.41 -8.96
C LEU A 264 0.92 -13.19 -7.68
N HIS A 265 2.08 -13.81 -7.69
CA HIS A 265 2.66 -14.56 -6.56
C HIS A 265 4.14 -14.21 -6.44
N VAL A 266 4.56 -13.75 -5.26
CA VAL A 266 5.94 -13.35 -4.99
C VAL A 266 6.44 -14.05 -3.74
N GLU A 267 7.51 -14.81 -3.88
CA GLU A 267 8.30 -15.31 -2.77
C GLU A 267 9.01 -14.15 -2.06
N THR A 268 8.92 -14.09 -0.74
CA THR A 268 9.51 -13.00 0.03
C THR A 268 9.90 -13.42 1.45
N ARG A 269 11.08 -13.01 1.86
CA ARG A 269 11.52 -13.07 3.27
C ARG A 269 10.85 -12.06 4.20
N ASN A 270 9.97 -11.19 3.69
CA ASN A 270 9.35 -10.11 4.46
C ASN A 270 7.90 -10.39 4.90
N ASN A 271 7.41 -11.61 4.68
CA ASN A 271 6.12 -12.09 5.19
C ASN A 271 6.33 -13.43 5.92
N PRO A 272 5.69 -13.70 7.08
CA PRO A 272 5.83 -14.96 7.82
C PRO A 272 5.39 -16.21 7.02
N SER A 273 4.53 -16.05 6.02
CA SER A 273 4.11 -17.10 5.09
C SER A 273 5.14 -17.35 3.97
N CYS A 274 6.23 -16.58 3.94
CA CYS A 274 7.29 -16.63 2.92
C CYS A 274 6.85 -16.25 1.49
N PHE A 275 5.61 -15.80 1.29
CA PHE A 275 5.11 -15.31 0.02
C PHE A 275 4.01 -14.27 0.24
N VAL A 276 3.69 -13.53 -0.82
CA VAL A 276 2.51 -12.65 -0.92
C VAL A 276 1.82 -12.87 -2.26
N ASN A 277 0.50 -12.64 -2.29
CA ASN A 277 -0.29 -12.72 -3.51
C ASN A 277 -1.00 -11.40 -3.78
N TRP A 278 -1.00 -10.97 -5.04
CA TRP A 278 -1.58 -9.69 -5.44
C TRP A 278 -2.44 -9.82 -6.69
N TYR A 279 -3.41 -8.91 -6.82
CA TYR A 279 -4.15 -8.71 -8.07
C TYR A 279 -3.39 -7.80 -9.06
N TRP A 280 -2.57 -6.91 -8.52
CA TRP A 280 -1.77 -5.97 -9.29
C TRP A 280 -0.58 -5.47 -8.47
N HIS A 281 0.42 -4.86 -9.11
CA HIS A 281 1.53 -4.19 -8.41
C HIS A 281 1.99 -2.98 -9.21
N VAL A 282 2.66 -2.04 -8.56
CA VAL A 282 3.15 -0.80 -9.20
C VAL A 282 4.50 -0.39 -8.66
N ALA A 283 5.36 0.08 -9.56
CA ALA A 283 6.63 0.67 -9.21
C ALA A 283 6.99 1.83 -10.16
N PRO A 284 7.82 2.79 -9.72
CA PRO A 284 8.39 3.80 -10.59
C PRO A 284 9.27 3.19 -11.68
N ILE A 285 9.24 3.79 -12.86
CA ILE A 285 10.19 3.55 -13.93
C ILE A 285 10.94 4.82 -14.29
N VAL A 286 12.23 4.67 -14.58
CA VAL A 286 13.11 5.74 -15.04
C VAL A 286 13.72 5.38 -16.40
N CYS A 287 13.79 6.36 -17.30
CA CYS A 287 14.47 6.17 -18.57
C CYS A 287 15.99 6.21 -18.36
N VAL A 288 16.68 5.15 -18.75
CA VAL A 288 18.14 4.99 -18.60
C VAL A 288 18.82 4.88 -19.96
N ARG A 289 19.94 5.58 -20.13
CA ARG A 289 20.79 5.53 -21.31
C ARG A 289 21.54 4.19 -21.39
N GLY A 290 21.42 3.53 -22.53
CA GLY A 290 22.17 2.34 -22.91
C GLY A 290 23.27 2.63 -23.92
N ARG A 291 23.90 1.56 -24.43
CA ARG A 291 24.93 1.64 -25.48
C ARG A 291 24.29 2.08 -26.81
N LEU A 292 25.09 2.75 -27.65
CA LEU A 292 24.72 3.16 -29.03
C LEU A 292 23.40 3.96 -29.09
N PHE A 293 23.27 4.97 -28.22
CA PHE A 293 22.09 5.85 -28.15
C PHE A 293 20.73 5.16 -27.89
N ARG A 294 20.75 3.90 -27.45
CA ARG A 294 19.53 3.21 -27.00
C ARG A 294 19.14 3.71 -25.61
N THR A 295 17.86 3.65 -25.30
CA THR A 295 17.32 3.89 -23.96
C THR A 295 16.54 2.66 -23.50
N ARG A 296 16.44 2.49 -22.18
CA ARG A 296 15.68 1.41 -21.55
C ARG A 296 14.91 1.97 -20.37
N GLN A 297 13.72 1.45 -20.13
CA GLN A 297 13.01 1.72 -18.88
C GLN A 297 13.54 0.76 -17.81
N MET A 298 13.94 1.32 -16.68
CA MET A 298 14.38 0.57 -15.51
C MET A 298 13.39 0.81 -14.37
N VAL A 299 12.93 -0.27 -13.76
CA VAL A 299 12.06 -0.27 -12.59
C VAL A 299 12.90 -0.06 -11.34
N ILE A 300 12.43 0.80 -10.44
CA ILE A 300 13.02 1.05 -9.13
C ILE A 300 12.05 0.52 -8.07
N ASP A 301 12.35 -0.65 -7.51
CA ASP A 301 11.47 -1.31 -6.53
C ASP A 301 12.27 -1.98 -5.41
N PRO A 302 12.63 -1.25 -4.34
CA PRO A 302 13.36 -1.81 -3.20
C PRO A 302 12.59 -2.87 -2.40
N ALA A 303 11.28 -3.07 -2.65
CA ALA A 303 10.54 -4.16 -2.02
C ALA A 303 10.85 -5.53 -2.64
N LEU A 304 11.29 -5.55 -3.91
CA LEU A 304 11.51 -6.78 -4.68
C LEU A 304 12.97 -6.99 -5.12
N PHE A 305 13.75 -5.93 -5.24
CA PHE A 305 15.10 -5.97 -5.80
C PHE A 305 16.07 -5.15 -4.95
N ASP A 306 17.37 -5.32 -5.20
CA ASP A 306 18.49 -4.58 -4.60
C ASP A 306 19.18 -3.62 -5.60
N ALA A 307 18.69 -3.55 -6.83
CA ALA A 307 19.17 -2.66 -7.87
C ALA A 307 18.05 -2.33 -8.89
N PRO A 308 18.23 -1.30 -9.75
CA PRO A 308 17.34 -1.07 -10.89
C PRO A 308 17.30 -2.29 -11.81
N VAL A 309 16.11 -2.75 -12.16
CA VAL A 309 15.91 -3.90 -13.06
C VAL A 309 15.09 -3.52 -14.29
N THR A 310 15.10 -4.37 -15.32
CA THR A 310 14.22 -4.16 -16.48
C THR A 310 12.77 -4.50 -16.13
N GLU A 311 11.79 -3.95 -16.86
CA GLU A 311 10.38 -4.33 -16.68
C GLU A 311 10.14 -5.85 -16.86
N ALA A 312 10.89 -6.50 -17.76
CA ALA A 312 10.80 -7.95 -17.96
C ALA A 312 11.31 -8.73 -16.74
N THR A 313 12.44 -8.31 -16.17
CA THR A 313 12.97 -8.89 -14.92
C THR A 313 12.01 -8.66 -13.76
N TRP A 314 11.47 -7.44 -13.63
CA TRP A 314 10.50 -7.09 -12.59
C TRP A 314 9.20 -7.90 -12.72
N LYS A 315 8.70 -8.13 -13.94
CA LYS A 315 7.55 -9.03 -14.18
C LYS A 315 7.87 -10.48 -13.82
N SER A 316 9.07 -10.96 -14.14
CA SER A 316 9.41 -12.38 -14.04
C SER A 316 9.37 -12.95 -12.62
N VAL A 317 9.57 -12.12 -11.59
CA VAL A 317 9.55 -12.56 -10.18
C VAL A 317 8.14 -12.58 -9.58
N GLN A 318 7.13 -12.14 -10.33
CA GLN A 318 5.74 -11.99 -9.85
C GLN A 318 4.83 -13.16 -10.24
N GLY A 319 5.40 -14.26 -10.72
CA GLY A 319 4.72 -15.56 -10.78
C GLY A 319 3.65 -15.75 -11.85
N ASP A 320 3.32 -14.72 -12.64
CA ASP A 320 2.27 -14.78 -13.67
C ASP A 320 2.80 -14.46 -15.08
N PRO A 321 3.03 -15.48 -15.94
CA PRO A 321 3.42 -15.28 -17.34
C PRO A 321 2.39 -14.49 -18.14
N GLY A 322 1.10 -14.64 -17.82
CA GLY A 322 -0.04 -13.99 -18.47
C GLY A 322 -0.30 -12.56 -18.01
N ALA A 323 0.41 -12.07 -16.98
CA ALA A 323 0.18 -10.74 -16.44
C ALA A 323 0.42 -9.63 -17.47
N VAL A 324 -0.40 -8.58 -17.40
CA VAL A 324 -0.36 -7.46 -18.35
C VAL A 324 0.40 -6.29 -17.74
N LEU A 325 1.36 -5.74 -18.50
CA LEU A 325 2.09 -4.53 -18.13
C LEU A 325 1.46 -3.30 -18.77
N GLU A 326 1.21 -2.28 -17.95
CA GLU A 326 0.68 -0.99 -18.39
C GLU A 326 1.53 0.14 -17.79
N ARG A 327 1.62 1.27 -18.47
CA ARG A 327 2.43 2.42 -18.03
C ARG A 327 1.56 3.65 -17.84
N SER A 328 1.91 4.48 -16.87
CA SER A 328 1.27 5.78 -16.64
C SER A 328 2.30 6.85 -16.36
N ASP A 329 1.84 8.10 -16.29
CA ASP A 329 2.65 9.19 -15.76
C ASP A 329 2.76 9.11 -14.23
N ALA A 330 3.74 9.82 -13.68
CA ALA A 330 4.05 9.80 -12.25
C ALA A 330 2.96 10.41 -11.36
N GLU A 331 2.06 11.22 -11.91
CA GLU A 331 0.96 11.84 -11.14
C GLU A 331 -0.17 10.86 -10.79
N ILE A 332 -0.29 9.77 -11.54
CA ILE A 332 -1.32 8.74 -11.32
C ILE A 332 -0.98 8.00 -10.03
N PHE A 333 -1.77 8.23 -8.99
CA PHE A 333 -1.65 7.61 -7.68
C PHE A 333 -2.17 6.18 -7.71
N TRP A 334 -3.35 5.97 -8.32
CA TRP A 334 -3.98 4.66 -8.50
C TRP A 334 -4.62 4.56 -9.89
N ARG A 335 -4.67 3.35 -10.47
CA ARG A 335 -5.42 3.10 -11.71
C ARG A 335 -5.94 1.67 -11.83
N SER A 336 -7.10 1.52 -12.44
CA SER A 336 -7.65 0.23 -12.85
C SER A 336 -6.87 -0.37 -14.03
N GLN A 337 -7.00 -1.68 -14.21
CA GLN A 337 -6.55 -2.36 -15.43
C GLN A 337 -7.25 -1.76 -16.66
N GLY A 338 -6.53 -1.54 -17.76
CA GLY A 338 -7.04 -0.86 -18.94
C GLY A 338 -7.21 0.66 -18.79
N GLY A 339 -7.05 1.21 -17.57
CA GLY A 339 -7.06 2.66 -17.34
C GLY A 339 -8.43 3.32 -17.43
N THR A 340 -9.52 2.57 -17.25
CA THR A 340 -10.90 3.10 -17.22
C THR A 340 -11.17 4.01 -16.02
N SER A 341 -10.38 3.89 -14.97
CA SER A 341 -10.45 4.73 -13.77
C SER A 341 -9.06 5.02 -13.27
N THR A 342 -8.78 6.29 -12.98
CA THR A 342 -7.50 6.77 -12.48
C THR A 342 -7.73 7.77 -11.36
N GLN A 343 -6.83 7.78 -10.38
CA GLN A 343 -6.82 8.76 -9.30
C GLN A 343 -5.45 9.42 -9.24
N THR A 344 -5.41 10.70 -8.91
CA THR A 344 -4.18 11.46 -8.67
C THR A 344 -4.09 11.88 -7.21
N ASP A 345 -2.88 12.17 -6.76
CA ASP A 345 -2.62 12.69 -5.40
C ASP A 345 -1.55 13.78 -5.46
N PRO A 346 -1.91 15.00 -5.91
CA PRO A 346 -0.94 16.07 -6.13
C PRO A 346 -0.37 16.63 -4.82
N THR A 347 -1.08 16.48 -3.70
CA THR A 347 -0.66 16.96 -2.37
C THR A 347 0.09 15.91 -1.56
N TYR A 348 0.17 14.67 -2.06
CA TYR A 348 0.76 13.52 -1.37
C TYR A 348 0.08 13.15 -0.05
N GLN A 349 -1.14 13.66 0.19
CA GLN A 349 -1.88 13.39 1.43
C GLN A 349 -2.39 11.95 1.47
N GLN A 350 -2.85 11.42 0.34
CA GLN A 350 -3.28 10.03 0.27
C GLN A 350 -2.09 9.07 0.37
N ALA A 351 -0.99 9.40 -0.31
CA ALA A 351 0.26 8.64 -0.21
C ALA A 351 0.79 8.60 1.22
N GLU A 352 0.79 9.73 1.93
CA GLU A 352 1.15 9.75 3.35
C GLU A 352 0.23 8.82 4.14
N SER A 353 -1.10 9.01 4.04
CA SER A 353 -2.07 8.21 4.80
C SER A 353 -1.87 6.70 4.61
N VAL A 354 -1.60 6.29 3.37
CA VAL A 354 -1.25 4.90 3.02
C VAL A 354 0.04 4.46 3.70
N LEU A 355 1.12 5.25 3.60
CA LEU A 355 2.40 4.92 4.23
C LEU A 355 2.29 4.87 5.76
N ALA A 356 1.56 5.80 6.38
CA ALA A 356 1.32 5.80 7.81
C ALA A 356 0.56 4.54 8.26
N THR A 357 -0.43 4.09 7.50
CA THR A 357 -1.11 2.82 7.75
C THR A 357 -0.12 1.66 7.69
N TYR A 358 0.59 1.46 6.58
CA TYR A 358 1.46 0.29 6.44
C TYR A 358 2.74 0.32 7.28
N ARG A 359 3.16 1.48 7.78
CA ARG A 359 4.15 1.59 8.88
C ARG A 359 3.63 0.91 10.15
N LEU A 360 2.38 1.16 10.55
CA LEU A 360 1.80 0.51 11.73
C LEU A 360 1.63 -0.99 11.52
N PHE A 361 1.25 -1.44 10.31
CA PHE A 361 1.18 -2.87 10.00
C PHE A 361 2.56 -3.55 10.09
N LEU A 362 3.60 -2.94 9.52
CA LEU A 362 4.97 -3.42 9.66
C LEU A 362 5.39 -3.53 11.12
N LYS A 363 5.10 -2.50 11.92
CA LYS A 363 5.41 -2.49 13.36
C LYS A 363 4.65 -3.58 14.10
N ASN A 364 3.34 -3.69 13.89
CA ASN A 364 2.52 -4.68 14.56
C ASN A 364 3.01 -6.10 14.24
N ARG A 365 3.30 -6.38 12.97
CA ARG A 365 3.88 -7.66 12.56
C ARG A 365 5.25 -7.91 13.21
N ALA A 366 6.11 -6.91 13.25
CA ALA A 366 7.43 -7.04 13.87
C ALA A 366 7.37 -7.32 15.37
N LEU A 367 6.35 -6.80 16.06
CA LEU A 367 6.08 -7.13 17.47
C LEU A 367 5.58 -8.57 17.64
N SER A 368 4.83 -9.10 16.68
CA SER A 368 4.25 -10.45 16.75
C SER A 368 5.22 -11.57 16.34
N PHE A 369 6.02 -11.36 15.30
CA PHE A 369 6.88 -12.40 14.70
C PHE A 369 8.37 -12.09 14.76
N GLY A 370 8.76 -10.94 15.30
CA GLY A 370 10.08 -10.36 15.13
C GLY A 370 10.21 -9.57 13.82
N PRO A 371 11.26 -8.73 13.69
CA PRO A 371 11.45 -7.89 12.52
C PRO A 371 11.86 -8.75 11.29
N PRO A 372 11.29 -8.50 10.10
CA PRO A 372 11.79 -9.10 8.87
C PRO A 372 13.23 -8.63 8.56
N PRO A 373 14.03 -9.40 7.82
CA PRO A 373 13.65 -10.62 7.11
C PRO A 373 13.53 -11.86 8.00
N TYR A 374 12.54 -12.71 7.72
CA TYR A 374 12.27 -13.95 8.44
C TYR A 374 13.21 -15.07 7.99
N ALA A 375 13.85 -15.72 8.96
CA ALA A 375 14.71 -16.88 8.69
C ALA A 375 13.88 -18.05 8.13
N GLY A 376 14.43 -18.75 7.13
CA GLY A 376 13.78 -19.91 6.52
C GLY A 376 12.84 -19.59 5.36
N CYS A 377 12.60 -18.29 5.08
CA CYS A 377 12.00 -17.86 3.83
C CYS A 377 13.06 -17.71 2.72
N PRO A 378 12.69 -17.91 1.44
CA PRO A 378 13.60 -17.88 0.29
C PRO A 378 14.23 -16.50 0.02
#